data_AF-A0A167Q8H7-F1
#
_entry.id   AF-A0A167Q8H7-F1
#
_cell.length_a   1.000
_cell.length_b   1.000
_cell.length_c   1.000
_cell.angle_alpha   90.00
_cell.angle_beta   90.00
_cell.angle_gamma   90.00
#
_symmetry.space_group_name_H-M   'P 1'
#
loop_
_entity.id
_entity.type
_entity.pdbx_description
1 polymer ?
#
loop_
_entity_poly.entity_id
_entity_poly.type
_entity_poly.pdbx_seq_one_letter_code
_entity_poly.pdbx_strand_id
1 'polypeptide(L)'
;MNTKVSAVKFVILLMGTFVSTAITTAWIAGNTSEPGKRTAVLAINGMGILGGILGGQIYIPQHGPDDRYPLTVSLIIRCCCWIGYVGVHLYLRLINRRAKLVAKMTPEEQECENKDDKRYADKNLTFVYGL
;
A
#
# COMPACT_ATOMS: atom_id res chain seq x y z
N MET A 1 -28.24 19.11 -17.36
CA MET A 1 -27.02 18.73 -16.61
C MET A 1 -25.90 18.47 -17.62
N ASN A 2 -24.78 19.20 -17.53
CA ASN A 2 -23.77 19.30 -18.60
C ASN A 2 -22.89 18.04 -18.67
N THR A 3 -23.11 17.17 -19.66
CA THR A 3 -22.51 15.83 -19.82
C THR A 3 -20.98 15.85 -19.81
N LYS A 4 -20.35 16.92 -20.30
CA LYS A 4 -18.87 17.08 -20.29
C LYS A 4 -18.29 17.16 -18.87
N VAL A 5 -18.99 17.83 -17.95
CA VAL A 5 -18.56 17.95 -16.54
C VAL A 5 -18.72 16.61 -15.80
N SER A 6 -19.67 15.78 -16.21
CA SER A 6 -19.88 14.45 -15.63
C SER A 6 -18.77 13.46 -16.04
N ALA A 7 -18.31 13.52 -17.29
CA ALA A 7 -17.25 12.63 -17.79
C ALA A 7 -15.91 12.87 -17.06
N VAL A 8 -15.53 14.13 -16.83
CA VAL A 8 -14.27 14.46 -16.14
C VAL A 8 -14.26 13.93 -14.69
N LYS A 9 -15.37 14.08 -13.96
CA LYS A 9 -15.49 13.55 -12.58
C LYS A 9 -15.33 12.04 -12.54
N PHE A 10 -15.90 11.34 -13.52
CA PHE A 10 -15.81 9.88 -13.61
C PHE A 10 -14.38 9.43 -13.93
N VAL A 11 -13.68 10.12 -14.84
CA VAL A 11 -12.28 9.82 -15.16
C VAL A 11 -11.38 10.01 -13.94
N ILE A 12 -11.53 11.11 -13.20
CA ILE A 12 -10.75 11.36 -11.97
C ILE A 12 -10.97 10.23 -10.95
N LEU A 13 -12.22 9.79 -10.77
CA LEU A 13 -12.56 8.69 -9.87
C LEU A 13 -11.92 7.36 -10.30
N LEU A 14 -12.00 7.03 -11.60
CA LEU A 14 -11.44 5.79 -12.14
C LEU A 14 -9.91 5.77 -12.06
N MET A 15 -9.25 6.90 -12.36
CA MET A 15 -7.80 7.03 -12.24
C MET A 15 -7.34 6.70 -10.81
N GLY A 16 -7.98 7.28 -9.79
CA GLY A 16 -7.63 6.98 -8.40
C GLY A 16 -7.83 5.51 -8.02
N THR A 17 -8.86 4.86 -8.56
CA THR A 17 -9.23 3.48 -8.20
C THR A 17 -8.27 2.45 -8.82
N PHE A 18 -7.94 2.58 -10.11
CA PHE A 18 -7.12 1.59 -10.80
C PHE A 18 -5.62 1.82 -10.62
N VAL A 19 -5.16 3.07 -10.56
CA VAL A 19 -3.74 3.40 -10.40
C VAL A 19 -3.25 2.98 -9.01
N SER A 20 -4.04 3.24 -7.95
CA SER A 20 -3.64 2.91 -6.59
C SER A 20 -3.41 1.40 -6.38
N THR A 21 -4.23 0.56 -7.00
CA THR A 21 -4.16 -0.89 -6.81
C THR A 21 -2.89 -1.46 -7.44
N ALA A 22 -2.61 -1.12 -8.70
CA ALA A 22 -1.42 -1.60 -9.40
C ALA A 22 -0.11 -1.16 -8.71
N ILE A 23 -0.03 0.09 -8.26
CA ILE A 23 1.14 0.61 -7.53
C ILE A 23 1.34 -0.13 -6.22
N THR A 24 0.26 -0.35 -5.46
CA THR A 24 0.34 -1.05 -4.17
C THR A 24 0.81 -2.50 -4.34
N THR A 25 0.30 -3.20 -5.36
CA THR A 25 0.72 -4.56 -5.71
C THR A 25 2.21 -4.62 -6.04
N ALA A 26 2.70 -3.70 -6.89
CA ALA A 26 4.12 -3.63 -7.25
C ALA A 26 5.00 -3.35 -6.02
N TRP A 27 4.56 -2.42 -5.16
CA TRP A 27 5.26 -2.07 -3.92
C TRP A 27 5.31 -3.24 -2.93
N ILE A 28 4.21 -3.97 -2.72
CA ILE A 28 4.18 -5.17 -1.85
C ILE A 28 5.11 -6.25 -2.40
N ALA A 29 5.09 -6.47 -3.72
CA ALA A 29 5.92 -7.47 -4.36
C ALA A 29 7.42 -7.16 -4.21
N GLY A 30 7.82 -5.89 -4.30
CA GLY A 30 9.20 -5.45 -4.07
C GLY A 30 9.63 -5.49 -2.60
N ASN A 31 8.71 -5.23 -1.67
CA ASN A 31 9.02 -5.10 -0.24
C ASN A 31 8.92 -6.39 0.58
N THR A 32 8.40 -7.48 0.00
CA THR A 32 8.24 -8.75 0.72
C THR A 32 9.22 -9.76 0.17
N SER A 33 10.40 -9.91 0.78
CA SER A 33 11.45 -10.81 0.28
C SER A 33 11.05 -12.29 0.26
N GLU A 34 10.23 -12.74 1.21
CA GLU A 34 9.81 -14.13 1.33
C GLU A 34 8.62 -14.49 0.39
N PRO A 35 8.74 -15.50 -0.48
CA PRO A 35 7.70 -15.84 -1.46
C PRO A 35 6.34 -16.22 -0.86
N GLY A 36 6.34 -16.97 0.25
CA GLY A 36 5.12 -17.39 0.93
C GLY A 36 4.36 -16.21 1.52
N LYS A 37 5.07 -15.34 2.26
CA LYS A 37 4.49 -14.11 2.83
C LYS A 37 4.02 -13.16 1.74
N ARG A 38 4.79 -13.01 0.65
CA ARG A 38 4.44 -12.14 -0.48
C ARG A 38 3.11 -12.55 -1.09
N THR A 39 2.92 -13.84 -1.36
CA THR A 39 1.67 -14.38 -1.91
C THR A 39 0.48 -14.10 -0.99
N ALA A 40 0.64 -14.30 0.32
CA ALA A 40 -0.41 -14.03 1.29
C ALA A 40 -0.82 -12.54 1.33
N VAL A 41 0.15 -11.63 1.38
CA VAL A 41 -0.12 -10.18 1.43
C VAL A 41 -0.74 -9.68 0.12
N LEU A 42 -0.30 -10.20 -1.03
CA LEU A 42 -0.91 -9.90 -2.32
C LEU A 42 -2.36 -10.41 -2.43
N ALA A 43 -2.64 -11.60 -1.89
CA ALA A 43 -4.00 -12.13 -1.86
C ALA A 43 -4.94 -11.25 -1.02
N ILE A 44 -4.47 -10.76 0.14
CA ILE A 44 -5.22 -9.81 0.98
C ILE A 44 -5.43 -8.48 0.24
N ASN A 45 -4.41 -7.97 -0.46
CA ASN A 45 -4.55 -6.75 -1.24
C ASN A 45 -5.61 -6.88 -2.35
N GLY A 46 -5.78 -8.07 -2.91
CA GLY A 46 -6.80 -8.38 -3.91
C GLY A 46 -8.25 -8.39 -3.39
N MET A 47 -8.50 -8.27 -2.09
CA MET A 47 -9.86 -8.33 -1.49
C MET A 47 -10.70 -7.05 -1.69
N GLY A 48 -10.54 -6.33 -2.79
CA GLY A 48 -11.27 -5.09 -3.09
C GLY A 48 -12.80 -5.23 -3.08
N ILE A 49 -13.32 -6.45 -3.28
CA ILE A 49 -14.75 -6.78 -3.24
C ILE A 49 -15.38 -6.45 -1.87
N LEU A 50 -14.65 -6.70 -0.76
CA LEU A 50 -15.16 -6.41 0.58
C LEU A 50 -15.39 -4.90 0.80
N GLY A 51 -14.51 -4.06 0.24
CA GLY A 51 -14.68 -2.61 0.28
C GLY A 51 -15.93 -2.15 -0.46
N GLY A 52 -16.26 -2.79 -1.59
CA GLY A 52 -17.49 -2.52 -2.34
C GLY A 52 -18.75 -2.89 -1.56
N ILE A 53 -18.75 -4.06 -0.90
CA ILE A 53 -19.89 -4.51 -0.07
C ILE A 53 -20.12 -3.53 1.09
N LEU A 54 -19.05 -3.16 1.82
CA LEU A 54 -19.14 -2.20 2.92
C LEU A 54 -19.58 -0.81 2.44
N GLY A 55 -19.07 -0.36 1.29
CA GLY A 55 -19.51 0.89 0.66
C GLY A 55 -21.01 0.90 0.36
N GLY A 56 -21.53 -0.20 -0.19
CA GLY A 56 -22.98 -0.35 -0.45
C GLY A 56 -23.85 -0.28 0.81
N GLN A 57 -23.32 -0.68 1.97
CA GLN A 57 -24.03 -0.54 3.26
C GLN A 57 -23.96 0.88 3.84
N ILE A 58 -22.99 1.70 3.43
CA ILE A 58 -22.85 3.08 3.90
C ILE A 58 -23.74 4.02 3.08
N TYR A 59 -23.80 3.83 1.75
CA TYR A 59 -24.59 4.66 0.84
C TYR A 59 -26.03 4.12 0.68
N ILE A 60 -26.82 4.22 1.74
CA ILE A 60 -28.24 3.80 1.75
C ILE A 60 -29.14 4.97 1.31
N PRO A 61 -30.20 4.75 0.50
CA PRO A 61 -31.13 5.80 0.03
C PRO A 61 -31.78 6.64 1.14
N GLN A 62 -31.79 6.13 2.37
CA GLN A 62 -32.34 6.76 3.56
C GLN A 62 -31.59 8.04 3.99
N HIS A 63 -30.37 8.26 3.47
CA HIS A 63 -29.57 9.48 3.70
C HIS A 63 -29.77 10.57 2.62
N GLY A 64 -30.69 10.38 1.67
CA GLY A 64 -31.02 11.39 0.67
C GLY A 64 -31.80 12.57 1.27
N PRO A 65 -31.54 13.83 0.82
CA PRO A 65 -30.79 14.24 -0.37
C PRO A 65 -29.39 14.81 -0.12
N ASP A 66 -28.94 14.91 1.14
CA ASP A 66 -27.73 15.68 1.46
C ASP A 66 -26.44 14.85 1.33
N ASP A 67 -26.49 13.51 1.37
CA ASP A 67 -25.36 12.54 1.25
C ASP A 67 -24.09 12.85 2.09
N ARG A 68 -24.15 13.85 2.97
CA ARG A 68 -23.00 14.34 3.75
C ARG A 68 -22.54 13.30 4.75
N TYR A 69 -23.49 12.53 5.30
CA TYR A 69 -23.21 11.48 6.26
C TYR A 69 -22.34 10.35 5.67
N PRO A 70 -22.77 9.64 4.59
CA PRO A 70 -21.95 8.57 4.01
C PRO A 70 -20.61 9.07 3.46
N LEU A 71 -20.58 10.30 2.93
CA LEU A 71 -19.34 10.93 2.47
C LEU A 71 -18.36 11.21 3.62
N THR A 72 -18.86 11.76 4.74
CA THR A 72 -18.02 12.07 5.91
C THR A 72 -17.44 10.80 6.53
N VAL A 73 -18.26 9.75 6.66
CA VAL A 73 -17.80 8.43 7.15
C VAL A 73 -16.73 7.86 6.24
N SER A 74 -16.94 7.89 4.91
CA SER A 74 -15.95 7.42 3.93
C SER A 74 -14.64 8.21 4.02
N LEU A 75 -14.72 9.52 4.22
CA LEU A 75 -13.56 10.40 4.34
C LEU A 75 -12.75 10.10 5.62
N ILE A 76 -13.42 9.90 6.76
CA ILE A 76 -12.77 9.51 8.01
C ILE A 76 -12.03 8.17 7.84
N ILE A 77 -12.68 7.16 7.25
CA ILE A 77 -12.04 5.87 6.98
C ILE A 77 -10.82 6.05 6.09
N ARG A 78 -10.93 6.88 5.03
CA ARG A 78 -9.80 7.18 4.13
C ARG A 78 -8.65 7.85 4.86
N CYS A 79 -8.92 8.81 5.72
CA CYS A 79 -7.90 9.48 6.54
C CYS A 79 -7.21 8.49 7.49
N CYS A 80 -7.96 7.61 8.15
CA CYS A 80 -7.41 6.55 8.99
C CYS A 80 -6.48 5.62 8.21
N CYS A 81 -6.89 5.19 7.00
CA CYS A 81 -6.02 4.41 6.12
C CYS A 81 -4.72 5.17 5.78
N TRP A 82 -4.83 6.46 5.47
CA TRP A 82 -3.67 7.29 5.12
C TRP A 82 -2.67 7.41 6.29
N ILE A 83 -3.16 7.58 7.51
CA ILE A 83 -2.34 7.54 8.73
C ILE A 83 -1.63 6.19 8.87
N GLY A 84 -2.32 5.08 8.60
CA GLY A 84 -1.72 3.74 8.57
C GLY A 84 -0.57 3.64 7.56
N TYR A 85 -0.76 4.14 6.34
CA TYR A 85 0.29 4.19 5.31
C TYR A 85 1.49 5.03 5.75
N VAL A 86 1.25 6.20 6.35
CA VAL A 86 2.32 7.04 6.91
C VAL A 86 3.07 6.28 8.01
N GLY A 87 2.36 5.58 8.90
CA GLY A 87 2.97 4.75 9.94
C GLY A 87 3.88 3.66 9.37
N VAL A 88 3.41 2.94 8.35
CA VAL A 88 4.22 1.93 7.64
C VAL A 88 5.43 2.57 6.97
N HIS A 89 5.27 3.71 6.29
CA HIS A 89 6.38 4.42 5.65
C HIS A 89 7.45 4.83 6.69
N LEU A 90 7.05 5.39 7.83
CA LEU A 90 7.97 5.74 8.91
C LEU A 90 8.67 4.50 9.49
N TYR A 91 7.93 3.42 9.72
CA TYR A 91 8.47 2.17 10.22
C TYR A 91 9.53 1.58 9.27
N LEU A 92 9.24 1.50 7.98
CA LEU A 92 10.19 1.04 6.97
C LEU A 92 11.40 1.97 6.86
N ARG A 93 11.20 3.28 7.00
CA ARG A 93 12.29 4.26 7.01
C ARG A 93 13.21 4.07 8.21
N LEU A 94 12.68 3.69 9.38
CA LEU A 94 13.49 3.35 10.55
C LEU A 94 14.31 2.09 10.31
N ILE A 95 13.70 1.04 9.74
CA ILE A 95 14.42 -0.20 9.40
C ILE A 95 15.52 0.09 8.37
N ASN A 96 15.19 0.85 7.32
CA ASN A 96 16.14 1.25 6.28
C ASN A 96 17.31 2.10 6.80
N ARG A 97 17.29 2.63 8.03
CA ARG A 97 18.50 3.24 8.62
C ARG A 97 19.65 2.24 8.70
N ARG A 98 19.39 0.93 8.76
CA ARG A 98 20.39 -0.14 8.66
C ARG A 98 21.14 -0.15 7.33
N ALA A 99 20.55 0.39 6.25
CA ALA A 99 21.23 0.54 4.96
C ALA A 99 22.48 1.44 5.05
N LYS A 100 22.55 2.33 6.05
CA LYS A 100 23.78 3.10 6.33
C LYS A 100 24.94 2.22 6.81
N LEU A 101 24.66 1.08 7.41
CA LEU A 101 25.68 0.09 7.79
C LEU A 101 26.17 -0.67 6.56
N VAL A 102 25.25 -1.04 5.66
CA VAL A 102 25.56 -1.68 4.36
C VAL A 102 26.39 -0.75 3.47
N ALA A 103 26.10 0.54 3.48
CA ALA A 103 26.86 1.54 2.72
C ALA A 103 28.32 1.70 3.18
N LYS A 104 28.65 1.22 4.39
CA LYS A 104 30.03 1.18 4.90
C LYS A 104 30.73 -0.16 4.64
N MET A 105 30.00 -1.15 4.15
CA MET A 105 30.46 -2.51 3.89
C MET A 105 31.19 -2.56 2.54
N THR A 106 32.30 -3.29 2.44
CA THR A 106 33.00 -3.42 1.16
C THR A 106 32.23 -4.34 0.19
N PRO A 107 32.48 -4.27 -1.13
CA PRO A 107 31.81 -5.13 -2.10
C PRO A 107 31.98 -6.63 -1.80
N GLU A 108 33.15 -7.03 -1.30
CA GLU A 108 33.47 -8.42 -0.94
C GLU A 108 32.66 -8.88 0.28
N GLU A 109 32.49 -8.01 1.27
CA GLU A 109 31.67 -8.27 2.45
C GLU A 109 30.18 -8.38 2.09
N GLN A 110 29.69 -7.58 1.13
CA GLN A 110 28.33 -7.68 0.62
C GLN A 110 28.09 -8.99 -0.14
N GLU A 111 29.06 -9.45 -0.94
CA GLU A 111 28.99 -10.75 -1.59
C GLU A 111 29.00 -11.90 -0.57
N CYS A 112 29.81 -11.79 0.48
CA CYS A 112 29.82 -12.77 1.57
C CYS A 112 28.47 -12.82 2.29
N GLU A 113 27.87 -11.68 2.65
CA GLU A 113 26.56 -11.64 3.29
C GLU A 113 25.44 -12.20 2.38
N ASN A 114 25.53 -11.98 1.06
CA ASN A 114 24.57 -12.54 0.10
C ASN A 114 24.72 -14.06 -0.11
N LYS A 115 25.92 -14.61 0.12
CA LYS A 115 26.23 -16.04 -0.01
C LYS A 115 26.06 -16.80 1.31
N ASP A 116 26.10 -16.12 2.45
CA ASP A 116 26.01 -16.73 3.78
C ASP A 116 24.55 -16.91 4.22
N ASP A 117 24.17 -18.13 4.61
CA ASP A 117 22.79 -18.48 5.01
C ASP A 117 22.43 -18.01 6.44
N LYS A 118 23.33 -17.30 7.13
CA LYS A 118 23.11 -16.84 8.51
C LYS A 118 21.88 -15.95 8.69
N ARG A 119 21.46 -15.21 7.65
CA ARG A 119 20.35 -14.24 7.74
C ARG A 119 19.39 -14.36 6.56
N TYR A 120 18.23 -14.96 6.84
CA TYR A 120 17.20 -15.20 5.84
C TYR A 120 16.33 -13.97 5.54
N ALA A 121 16.01 -13.76 4.26
CA ALA A 121 15.01 -12.82 3.75
C ALA A 121 15.18 -11.37 4.25
N ASP A 122 14.24 -10.84 5.04
CA ASP A 122 14.24 -9.48 5.56
C ASP A 122 15.32 -9.19 6.62
N LYS A 123 15.94 -10.25 7.15
CA LYS A 123 17.07 -10.17 8.08
C LYS A 123 18.40 -9.96 7.38
N ASN A 124 18.49 -10.22 6.08
CA ASN A 124 19.72 -9.95 5.33
C ASN A 124 20.01 -8.44 5.35
N LEU A 125 21.23 -8.06 5.71
CA LEU A 125 21.63 -6.67 5.80
C LEU A 125 21.50 -5.95 4.45
N THR A 126 21.79 -6.61 3.33
CA THR A 126 21.73 -6.03 1.99
C THR A 126 20.30 -5.73 1.52
N PHE A 127 19.27 -6.29 2.19
CA PHE A 127 17.87 -6.06 1.84
C PHE A 127 17.38 -4.71 2.39
N VAL A 128 17.04 -3.81 1.45
CA VAL A 128 16.49 -2.47 1.72
C VAL A 128 15.06 -2.40 1.20
N TYR A 129 14.14 -1.90 2.03
CA TYR A 129 12.75 -1.70 1.64
C TYR A 129 12.62 -0.51 0.69
N GLY A 130 11.79 -0.62 -0.36
CA GLY A 130 11.38 0.50 -1.19
C GLY A 130 10.38 1.40 -0.45
N LEU A 131 10.69 2.69 -0.34
CA LEU A 131 9.86 3.71 0.31
C LEU A 131 8.97 4.47 -0.66
#